data_AF-A0A4Z2HJQ2-F1
#
_entry.id   AF-A0A4Z2HJQ2-F1
#
_cell.length_a   1.000
_cell.length_b   1.000
_cell.length_c   1.000
_cell.angle_alpha   90.00
_cell.angle_beta   90.00
_cell.angle_gamma   90.00
#
_symmetry.space_group_name_H-M   'P 1'
#
loop_
_entity.id
_entity.type
_entity.pdbx_description
1 polymer ?
#
loop_
_entity_poly.entity_id
_entity_poly.type
_entity_poly.pdbx_seq_one_letter_code
_entity_poly.pdbx_strand_id
1 'polypeptide(L)'
;MPTDYEKAAYPEPPRQTPAVDKQTALPNPAVILSKLFHYSVDLPVSTFRDAVDSIRAKNKPVYYHQKFRRVPDLTSCEEGDYLCYYEAEMQWRRDFKVDQEIVKVVQERMRACQQREGASYQQNCAHEIQQFNEVTHSYQSRYGDLGAYASGRKCLMKQKERMMAQSA
;
A
#
# COMPACT_ATOMS: atom_id res chain seq x y z
N MET A 1 12.04 12.21 6.29
CA MET A 1 10.76 11.69 5.79
C MET A 1 9.69 12.07 6.80
N PRO A 2 8.51 12.59 6.41
CA PRO A 2 7.46 12.87 7.38
C PRO A 2 7.09 11.57 8.09
N THR A 3 7.29 11.51 9.40
CA THR A 3 6.99 10.34 10.22
C THR A 3 5.64 10.54 10.94
N ASP A 4 4.80 9.50 10.95
CA ASP A 4 4.58 8.67 12.16
C ASP A 4 3.32 7.81 12.09
N TYR A 5 2.34 8.11 11.22
CA TYR A 5 1.11 7.29 11.14
C TYR A 5 1.20 6.07 10.21
N GLU A 6 2.18 6.02 9.29
CA GLU A 6 2.27 4.98 8.26
C GLU A 6 3.24 3.83 8.61
N LYS A 7 4.01 3.90 9.70
CA LYS A 7 5.03 2.88 10.04
C LYS A 7 4.45 1.47 10.22
N ALA A 8 3.18 1.35 10.65
CA ALA A 8 2.50 0.06 10.71
C ALA A 8 2.02 -0.44 9.34
N ALA A 9 1.65 0.50 8.44
CA ALA A 9 1.24 0.19 7.08
C ALA A 9 2.44 -0.09 6.15
N TYR A 10 3.61 0.46 6.47
CA TYR A 10 4.87 0.29 5.75
C TYR A 10 6.00 0.04 6.76
N PRO A 11 6.15 -1.21 7.24
CA PRO A 11 7.18 -1.53 8.20
C PRO A 11 8.56 -1.41 7.57
N GLU A 12 9.48 -0.77 8.30
CA GLU A 12 10.88 -0.68 7.92
C GLU A 12 11.75 -1.20 9.07
N PRO A 13 12.61 -2.21 8.86
CA PRO A 13 13.58 -2.59 9.88
C PRO A 13 14.57 -1.44 10.12
N PRO A 14 15.10 -1.31 11.35
CA PRO A 14 16.10 -0.29 11.66
C PRO A 14 17.33 -0.46 10.76
N ARG A 15 17.80 0.63 10.16
CA ARG A 15 18.98 0.60 9.30
C ARG A 15 20.23 0.35 10.15
N GLN A 16 20.90 -0.77 9.91
CA GLN A 16 22.19 -1.09 10.50
C GLN A 16 23.28 -0.94 9.43
N THR A 17 23.98 0.19 9.47
CA THR A 17 25.16 0.41 8.62
C THR A 17 26.41 0.11 9.45
N PRO A 18 27.33 -0.76 8.98
CA PRO A 18 28.57 -1.01 9.70
C PRO A 18 29.40 0.28 9.79
N ALA A 19 30.20 0.39 10.84
CA ALA A 19 31.18 1.47 10.94
C ALA A 19 32.16 1.38 9.78
N VAL A 20 32.60 2.53 9.26
CA VAL A 20 33.55 2.58 8.15
C VAL A 20 34.94 2.23 8.66
N ASP A 21 35.40 1.00 8.41
CA ASP A 21 36.75 0.55 8.72
C ASP A 21 37.75 1.07 7.67
N LYS A 22 38.63 1.98 8.09
CA LYS A 22 39.69 2.55 7.23
C LYS A 22 40.90 1.61 7.23
N GLN A 23 40.93 0.66 6.30
CA GLN A 23 42.08 -0.25 6.14
C GLN A 23 43.32 0.44 5.53
N THR A 24 43.13 1.56 4.83
CA THR A 24 44.21 2.32 4.19
C THR A 24 44.25 3.77 4.68
N ALA A 25 45.44 4.37 4.69
CA ALA A 25 45.64 5.77 5.06
C ALA A 25 45.20 6.77 3.96
N LEU A 26 44.89 6.27 2.75
CA LEU A 26 44.42 7.09 1.64
C LEU A 26 42.94 7.46 1.84
N PRO A 27 42.55 8.73 1.58
CA PRO A 27 41.16 9.15 1.71
C PRO A 27 40.28 8.49 0.65
N ASN A 28 39.16 7.90 1.07
CA ASN A 28 38.19 7.30 0.14
C ASN A 28 37.50 8.41 -0.68
N PRO A 29 37.57 8.38 -2.03
CA PRO A 29 36.96 9.41 -2.89
C PRO A 29 35.44 9.49 -2.73
N ALA A 30 34.76 8.42 -2.33
CA ALA A 30 33.32 8.43 -2.08
C ALA A 30 32.92 9.38 -0.92
N VAL A 31 33.79 9.54 0.09
CA VAL A 31 33.55 10.47 1.20
C VAL A 31 33.69 11.92 0.75
N ILE A 32 34.60 12.19 -0.19
CA ILE A 32 34.79 13.53 -0.76
C ILE A 32 33.59 13.88 -1.65
N LEU A 33 33.17 12.96 -2.51
CA LEU A 33 32.02 13.15 -3.40
C LEU A 33 30.71 13.35 -2.63
N SER A 34 30.46 12.55 -1.58
CA SER A 34 29.26 12.71 -0.74
C SER A 34 29.25 14.06 0.00
N LYS A 35 30.40 14.51 0.51
CA LYS A 35 30.52 15.86 1.09
C LYS A 35 30.29 16.95 0.05
N LEU A 36 30.88 16.83 -1.14
CA LEU A 36 30.67 17.78 -2.23
C LEU A 36 29.18 17.88 -2.57
N PHE A 37 28.51 16.74 -2.77
CA PHE A 37 27.08 16.67 -3.04
C PHE A 37 26.24 17.30 -1.92
N HIS A 38 26.61 17.04 -0.66
CA HIS A 38 25.91 17.63 0.48
C HIS A 38 25.97 19.16 0.46
N TYR A 39 27.15 19.74 0.22
CA TYR A 39 27.34 21.19 0.20
C TYR A 39 26.82 21.85 -1.08
N SER A 40 26.90 21.20 -2.23
CA SER A 40 26.52 21.78 -3.51
C SER A 40 25.03 21.62 -3.85
N VAL A 41 24.40 20.53 -3.38
CA VAL A 41 23.01 20.19 -3.74
C VAL A 41 22.11 20.10 -2.51
N ASP A 42 22.41 19.24 -1.54
CA ASP A 42 21.46 18.97 -0.44
C ASP A 42 21.20 20.21 0.42
N LEU A 43 22.24 20.93 0.84
CA LEU A 43 22.10 22.13 1.66
C LEU A 43 21.25 23.22 0.99
N PRO A 44 21.56 23.70 -0.23
CA PRO A 44 20.73 24.72 -0.87
C PRO A 44 19.30 24.22 -1.10
N VAL A 45 19.09 22.96 -1.49
CA VAL A 45 17.74 22.39 -1.66
C VAL A 45 16.97 22.34 -0.34
N SER A 46 17.62 21.96 0.76
CA SER A 46 16.99 21.91 2.09
C SER A 46 16.59 23.30 2.58
N THR A 47 17.46 24.31 2.44
CA THR A 47 17.14 25.70 2.82
C THR A 47 16.00 26.28 1.98
N PHE A 48 15.95 25.96 0.69
CA PHE A 48 14.85 26.37 -0.18
C PHE A 48 13.54 25.70 0.23
N ARG A 49 13.57 24.39 0.52
CA ARG A 49 12.42 23.66 1.05
C ARG A 49 11.91 24.29 2.34
N ASP A 50 12.79 24.62 3.28
CA ASP A 50 12.42 25.25 4.55
C ASP A 50 11.78 26.63 4.34
N ALA A 51 12.31 27.43 3.40
CA ALA A 51 11.71 28.70 3.02
C ALA A 51 10.29 28.52 2.47
N VAL A 52 10.08 27.55 1.57
CA VAL A 52 8.75 27.24 1.01
C VAL A 52 7.80 26.70 2.08
N ASP A 53 8.26 25.80 2.94
CA ASP A 53 7.48 25.23 4.04
C ASP A 53 7.08 26.33 5.05
N SER A 54 7.93 27.34 5.29
CA SER A 54 7.60 28.49 6.14
C SER A 54 6.45 29.35 5.56
N ILE A 55 6.36 29.47 4.24
CA ILE A 55 5.26 30.17 3.56
C ILE A 55 3.98 29.32 3.64
N ARG A 56 4.09 28.02 3.37
CA ARG A 56 2.97 27.08 3.41
C ARG A 56 2.39 26.93 4.82
N ALA A 57 3.24 26.97 5.85
CA ALA A 57 2.84 26.87 7.24
C ALA A 57 1.92 28.03 7.67
N LYS A 58 2.10 29.24 7.10
CA LYS A 58 1.25 30.40 7.38
C LYS A 58 -0.18 30.21 6.90
N ASN A 59 -0.37 29.51 5.78
CA ASN A 59 -1.68 29.32 5.12
C ASN A 59 -1.94 27.84 4.83
N LYS A 60 -1.93 26.97 5.85
CA LYS A 60 -2.12 25.53 5.64
C LYS A 60 -3.62 25.18 5.51
N PRO A 61 -4.12 24.79 4.32
CA PRO A 61 -5.49 24.30 4.20
C PRO A 61 -5.63 22.93 4.87
N VAL A 62 -6.76 22.71 5.53
CA VAL A 62 -7.12 21.42 6.12
C VAL A 62 -8.02 20.67 5.13
N TYR A 63 -7.71 19.39 4.89
CA TYR A 63 -8.56 18.48 4.13
C TYR A 63 -8.90 17.26 4.99
N TYR A 64 -10.07 16.68 4.76
CA TYR A 64 -10.56 15.53 5.50
C TYR A 64 -10.72 14.33 4.59
N HIS A 65 -10.47 13.14 5.11
CA HIS A 65 -10.75 11.91 4.41
C HIS A 65 -12.26 11.62 4.42
N GLN A 66 -12.84 11.34 3.26
CA GLN A 66 -14.26 11.04 3.13
C GLN A 66 -14.59 9.71 3.82
N LYS A 67 -15.59 9.71 4.71
CA LYS A 67 -16.08 8.52 5.39
C LYS A 67 -17.46 8.15 4.86
N PHE A 68 -17.56 6.98 4.23
CA PHE A 68 -18.83 6.45 3.75
C PHE A 68 -19.46 5.59 4.85
N ARG A 69 -20.74 5.85 5.17
CA ARG A 69 -21.53 4.93 5.99
C ARG A 69 -21.80 3.63 5.23
N ARG A 70 -21.93 2.52 5.95
CA ARG A 70 -22.37 1.26 5.36
C ARG A 70 -23.85 1.34 5.00
N VAL A 71 -24.18 0.72 3.87
CA VAL A 71 -25.49 0.53 3.27
C VAL A 71 -25.80 -0.97 3.35
N PRO A 72 -27.08 -1.37 3.40
CA PRO A 72 -27.47 -2.77 3.25
C PRO A 72 -26.84 -3.42 2.02
N ASP A 73 -26.41 -4.67 2.16
CA ASP A 73 -25.85 -5.44 1.07
C ASP A 73 -26.95 -5.99 0.15
N LEU A 74 -26.54 -6.48 -1.00
CA LEU A 74 -27.45 -6.97 -2.03
C LEU A 74 -28.33 -8.15 -1.57
N THR A 75 -27.92 -8.88 -0.53
CA THR A 75 -28.67 -10.01 0.04
C THR A 75 -29.89 -9.59 0.85
N SER A 76 -29.91 -8.36 1.36
CA SER A 76 -31.04 -7.82 2.13
C SER A 76 -32.05 -7.04 1.30
N CYS A 77 -31.75 -6.77 0.02
CA CYS A 77 -32.64 -6.05 -0.86
C CYS A 77 -33.77 -6.95 -1.37
N GLU A 78 -35.00 -6.41 -1.44
CA GLU A 78 -36.14 -7.09 -2.05
C GLU A 78 -36.00 -7.19 -3.58
N GLU A 79 -36.68 -8.17 -4.17
CA GLU A 79 -36.70 -8.35 -5.62
C GLU A 79 -37.47 -7.22 -6.32
N GLY A 80 -36.77 -6.44 -7.16
CA GLY A 80 -37.36 -5.32 -7.91
C GLY A 80 -37.10 -3.93 -7.31
N ASP A 81 -36.48 -3.83 -6.13
CA ASP A 81 -36.05 -2.53 -5.58
C ASP A 81 -34.73 -2.06 -6.21
N TYR A 82 -34.85 -1.23 -7.25
CA TYR A 82 -33.70 -0.66 -7.96
C TYR A 82 -32.89 0.34 -7.14
N LEU A 83 -33.49 1.02 -6.16
CA LEU A 83 -32.77 1.98 -5.33
C LEU A 83 -31.82 1.24 -4.38
N CYS A 84 -32.32 0.19 -3.71
CA CYS A 84 -31.49 -0.67 -2.87
C CYS A 84 -30.34 -1.30 -3.67
N TYR A 85 -30.62 -1.80 -4.88
CA TYR A 85 -29.58 -2.35 -5.74
C TYR A 85 -28.51 -1.35 -6.12
N TYR A 86 -28.90 -0.12 -6.44
CA TYR A 86 -27.95 0.92 -6.81
C TYR A 86 -27.01 1.24 -5.65
N GLU A 87 -27.54 1.44 -4.44
CA GLU A 87 -26.71 1.77 -3.27
C GLU A 87 -25.77 0.61 -2.89
N ALA A 88 -26.29 -0.63 -2.88
CA ALA A 88 -25.51 -1.83 -2.61
C ALA A 88 -24.41 -2.05 -3.66
N GLU A 89 -24.70 -1.82 -4.95
CA GLU A 89 -23.69 -1.94 -6.00
C GLU A 89 -22.63 -0.85 -5.88
N MET A 90 -23.00 0.38 -5.50
CA MET A 90 -22.03 1.46 -5.26
C MET A 90 -21.14 1.18 -4.04
N GLN A 91 -21.67 0.54 -3.00
CA GLN A 91 -20.87 0.03 -1.88
C GLN A 91 -19.85 -1.01 -2.35
N TRP A 92 -20.31 -2.03 -3.07
CA TRP A 92 -19.44 -3.08 -3.61
C TRP A 92 -18.34 -2.52 -4.53
N ARG A 93 -18.66 -1.55 -5.40
CA ARG A 93 -17.66 -0.91 -6.28
C ARG A 93 -16.60 -0.13 -5.51
N ARG A 94 -16.95 0.48 -4.37
CA ARG A 94 -15.98 1.16 -3.50
C ARG A 94 -15.10 0.15 -2.80
N ASP A 95 -15.70 -0.88 -2.20
CA ASP A 95 -14.95 -1.93 -1.49
C ASP A 95 -14.01 -2.69 -2.45
N PHE A 96 -14.43 -2.94 -3.69
CA PHE A 96 -13.58 -3.52 -4.73
C PHE A 96 -12.33 -2.67 -5.02
N LYS A 97 -12.48 -1.34 -5.11
CA LYS A 97 -11.33 -0.43 -5.30
C LYS A 97 -10.43 -0.40 -4.07
N VAL A 98 -11.00 -0.43 -2.87
CA VAL A 98 -10.22 -0.49 -1.62
C VAL A 98 -9.41 -1.79 -1.57
N ASP A 99 -10.00 -2.92 -1.91
CA ASP A 99 -9.30 -4.21 -1.95
C ASP A 99 -8.17 -4.24 -3.00
N GLN A 100 -8.34 -3.55 -4.14
CA GLN A 100 -7.25 -3.35 -5.10
C GLN A 100 -6.07 -2.59 -4.49
N GLU A 101 -6.33 -1.51 -3.75
CA GLU A 101 -5.28 -0.76 -3.06
C GLU A 101 -4.64 -1.59 -1.94
N ILE A 102 -5.40 -2.43 -1.22
CA ILE A 102 -4.84 -3.35 -0.21
C ILE A 102 -3.82 -4.31 -0.84
N VAL A 103 -4.16 -4.91 -1.99
CA VAL A 103 -3.23 -5.79 -2.72
C VAL A 103 -1.98 -5.03 -3.14
N LYS A 104 -2.12 -3.80 -3.64
CA LYS A 104 -0.98 -2.96 -4.02
C LYS A 104 -0.08 -2.64 -2.84
N VAL A 105 -0.63 -2.28 -1.67
CA VAL A 105 0.15 -2.00 -0.46
C VAL A 105 0.97 -3.24 -0.05
N VAL A 106 0.36 -4.42 -0.04
CA VAL A 106 1.09 -5.66 0.31
C VAL A 106 2.14 -6.01 -0.75
N GLN A 107 1.87 -5.72 -2.02
CA GLN A 107 2.85 -5.87 -3.10
C GLN A 107 4.04 -4.90 -2.92
N GLU A 108 3.79 -3.65 -2.54
CA GLU A 108 4.83 -2.65 -2.26
C GLU A 108 5.71 -3.09 -1.08
N ARG A 109 5.13 -3.67 -0.03
CA ARG A 109 5.90 -4.25 1.09
C ARG A 109 6.86 -5.32 0.59
N MET A 110 6.34 -6.35 -0.10
CA MET A 110 7.15 -7.45 -0.62
C MET A 110 8.30 -6.95 -1.53
N ARG A 111 8.01 -5.99 -2.41
CA ARG A 111 9.04 -5.36 -3.26
C ARG A 111 10.07 -4.57 -2.45
N ALA A 112 9.63 -3.82 -1.45
CA ALA A 112 10.52 -3.06 -0.58
C ALA A 112 11.44 -3.98 0.22
N CYS A 113 10.93 -5.10 0.73
CA CYS A 113 11.71 -6.11 1.44
C CYS A 113 12.72 -6.81 0.52
N GLN A 114 12.31 -7.22 -0.69
CA GLN A 114 13.21 -7.78 -1.69
C GLN A 114 14.37 -6.82 -2.02
N GLN A 115 14.08 -5.53 -2.19
CA GLN A 115 15.09 -4.51 -2.48
C GLN A 115 16.04 -4.27 -1.30
N ARG A 116 15.56 -4.38 -0.06
CA ARG A 116 16.38 -4.17 1.16
C ARG A 116 17.31 -5.35 1.42
N GLU A 117 16.84 -6.58 1.26
CA GLU A 117 17.55 -7.80 1.65
C GLU A 117 18.50 -8.31 0.55
N GLY A 118 18.31 -7.85 -0.69
CA GLY A 118 19.20 -8.15 -1.81
C GLY A 118 19.28 -9.66 -2.06
N ALA A 119 20.47 -10.25 -1.96
CA ALA A 119 20.67 -11.68 -2.22
C ALA A 119 20.01 -12.61 -1.19
N SER A 120 19.77 -12.12 0.04
CA SER A 120 19.23 -12.91 1.16
C SER A 120 17.70 -12.89 1.27
N TYR A 121 17.02 -12.36 0.26
CA TYR A 121 15.58 -12.07 0.33
C TYR A 121 14.68 -13.29 0.56
N GLN A 122 15.11 -14.47 0.13
CA GLN A 122 14.27 -15.68 0.25
C GLN A 122 14.08 -16.13 1.70
N GLN A 123 15.06 -15.89 2.55
CA GLN A 123 15.02 -16.31 3.96
C GLN A 123 14.40 -15.24 4.84
N ASN A 124 14.81 -13.98 4.66
CA ASN A 124 14.43 -12.88 5.54
C ASN A 124 13.02 -12.35 5.20
N CYS A 125 12.61 -12.39 3.92
CA CYS A 125 11.29 -11.90 3.46
C CYS A 125 10.15 -12.92 3.51
N ALA A 126 10.34 -14.09 4.13
CA ALA A 126 9.38 -15.20 4.05
C ALA A 126 7.96 -14.81 4.52
N HIS A 127 7.86 -14.01 5.58
CA HIS A 127 6.57 -13.54 6.12
C HIS A 127 5.80 -12.66 5.13
N GLU A 128 6.46 -11.73 4.46
CA GLU A 128 5.80 -10.83 3.52
C GLU A 128 5.35 -11.55 2.25
N ILE A 129 6.12 -12.54 1.80
CA ILE A 129 5.74 -13.41 0.69
C ILE A 129 4.50 -14.24 1.05
N GLN A 130 4.46 -14.80 2.26
CA GLN A 130 3.27 -15.52 2.76
C GLN A 130 2.04 -14.61 2.82
N GLN A 131 2.18 -13.41 3.41
CA GLN A 131 1.11 -12.43 3.47
C GLN A 131 0.61 -12.04 2.07
N PHE A 132 1.52 -11.85 1.11
CA PHE A 132 1.16 -11.56 -0.27
C PHE A 132 0.39 -12.71 -0.92
N ASN A 133 0.82 -13.96 -0.72
CA ASN A 133 0.14 -15.14 -1.26
C ASN A 133 -1.27 -15.29 -0.69
N GLU A 134 -1.45 -15.08 0.62
CA GLU A 134 -2.76 -15.15 1.27
C GLU A 134 -3.71 -14.06 0.75
N VAL A 135 -3.23 -12.82 0.70
CA VAL A 135 -4.03 -11.67 0.24
C VAL A 135 -4.40 -11.83 -1.24
N THR A 136 -3.44 -12.20 -2.10
CA THR A 136 -3.72 -12.43 -3.53
C THR A 136 -4.66 -13.61 -3.76
N HIS A 137 -4.49 -14.71 -3.03
CA HIS A 137 -5.42 -15.84 -3.09
C HIS A 137 -6.83 -15.43 -2.66
N SER A 138 -6.98 -14.68 -1.56
CA SER A 138 -8.28 -14.19 -1.09
C SER A 138 -8.94 -13.24 -2.10
N TYR A 139 -8.16 -12.34 -2.71
CA TYR A 139 -8.62 -11.39 -3.72
C TYR A 139 -9.06 -12.10 -5.00
N GLN A 140 -8.25 -13.03 -5.52
CA GLN A 140 -8.59 -13.85 -6.68
C GLN A 140 -9.83 -14.70 -6.43
N SER A 141 -9.95 -15.27 -5.23
CA SER A 141 -11.10 -16.06 -4.84
C SER A 141 -12.39 -15.24 -4.79
N ARG A 142 -12.33 -13.97 -4.38
CA ARG A 142 -13.47 -13.04 -4.32
C ARG A 142 -13.82 -12.45 -5.69
N TYR A 143 -12.81 -11.96 -6.43
CA TYR A 143 -13.03 -11.13 -7.63
C TYR A 143 -12.58 -11.74 -8.95
N GLY A 144 -11.92 -12.90 -8.93
CA GLY A 144 -11.50 -13.59 -10.15
C GLY A 144 -12.69 -13.90 -11.06
N ASP A 145 -12.45 -13.84 -12.38
CA ASP A 145 -13.38 -14.27 -13.44
C ASP A 145 -14.75 -13.55 -13.49
N LEU A 146 -14.90 -12.39 -12.83
CA LEU A 146 -16.14 -11.59 -12.91
C LEU A 146 -16.33 -10.90 -14.28
N GLY A 147 -15.26 -10.81 -15.08
CA GLY A 147 -15.22 -10.13 -16.38
C GLY A 147 -15.16 -8.61 -16.28
N ALA A 148 -15.16 -7.92 -17.42
CA ALA A 148 -15.05 -6.46 -17.49
C ALA A 148 -16.25 -5.73 -16.84
N TYR A 149 -17.46 -6.26 -17.04
CA TYR A 149 -18.69 -5.77 -16.41
C TYR A 149 -18.93 -6.48 -15.07
N ALA A 150 -17.99 -6.36 -14.15
CA ALA A 150 -18.09 -6.94 -12.81
C ALA A 150 -19.16 -6.19 -11.99
N SER A 151 -19.96 -6.94 -11.23
CA SER A 151 -21.03 -6.39 -10.38
C SER A 151 -21.16 -7.18 -9.08
N GLY A 152 -21.77 -6.55 -8.07
CA GLY A 152 -22.06 -7.21 -6.79
C GLY A 152 -22.92 -8.47 -6.95
N ARG A 153 -23.84 -8.49 -7.93
CA ARG A 153 -24.66 -9.66 -8.29
C ARG A 153 -23.82 -10.86 -8.70
N LYS A 154 -22.84 -10.65 -9.60
CA LYS A 154 -21.95 -11.72 -10.06
C LYS A 154 -21.06 -12.23 -8.92
N CYS A 155 -20.57 -11.32 -8.08
CA CYS A 155 -19.80 -11.67 -6.90
C CYS A 155 -20.61 -12.57 -5.94
N LEU A 156 -21.90 -12.25 -5.74
CA LEU A 156 -22.80 -13.04 -4.90
C LEU A 156 -23.05 -14.44 -5.49
N MET A 157 -23.26 -14.55 -6.81
CA MET A 157 -23.45 -15.86 -7.46
C MET A 157 -22.19 -16.74 -7.34
N LYS A 158 -21.01 -16.16 -7.55
CA LYS A 158 -19.73 -16.86 -7.32
C LYS A 158 -19.59 -17.32 -5.87
N GLN A 159 -19.99 -16.49 -4.90
CA GLN A 159 -19.95 -16.87 -3.49
C GLN A 159 -20.90 -18.04 -3.20
N LYS A 160 -22.11 -18.04 -3.76
CA LYS A 160 -23.06 -19.16 -3.64
C LYS A 160 -22.50 -20.45 -4.22
N GLU A 161 -21.90 -20.40 -5.41
CA GLU A 161 -21.23 -21.54 -6.04
C GLU A 161 -20.16 -22.14 -5.12
N ARG A 162 -19.32 -21.30 -4.52
CA ARG A 162 -18.31 -21.74 -3.56
C ARG A 162 -18.89 -22.37 -2.30
N MET A 163 -19.97 -21.80 -1.76
CA MET A 163 -20.64 -22.37 -0.58
C MET A 163 -21.24 -23.74 -0.90
N MET A 164 -21.84 -23.91 -2.08
CA MET A 164 -22.37 -25.20 -2.52
C MET A 164 -21.25 -26.24 -2.69
N ALA A 165 -20.13 -25.85 -3.31
CA ALA A 165 -18.98 -26.72 -3.51
C ALA A 165 -18.28 -27.13 -2.19
N GLN A 166 -18.38 -26.33 -1.13
CA GLN A 166 -17.84 -26.67 0.20
C GLN A 166 -18.78 -27.54 1.03
N SER A 167 -20.08 -27.50 0.74
CA SER A 167 -21.10 -28.29 1.45
C SER A 167 -21.30 -29.69 0.88
N ALA A 168 -20.74 -29.96 -0.31
CA ALA A 168 -20.73 -31.27 -0.97
C ALA A 168 -19.49 -32.07 -0.57
#